data_AF-A0A0R2AQB9-F1
#
_entry.id   AF-A0A0R2AQB9-F1
#
_cell.length_a   1.000
_cell.length_b   1.000
_cell.length_c   1.000
_cell.angle_alpha   90.00
_cell.angle_beta   90.00
_cell.angle_gamma   90.00
#
_symmetry.space_group_name_H-M   'P 1'
#
loop_
_entity.id
_entity.type
_entity.pdbx_description
1 polymer ?
#
loop_
_entity_poly.entity_id
_entity_poly.type
_entity_poly.pdbx_seq_one_letter_code
_entity_poly.pdbx_strand_id
1 'polypeptide(L)'
;MPKIKQKSERISVRIAPKVKKAAEKELDKHGLSISNYIQFALANIANGQDDAYLNTPDALEAKDEVEKGETKTIGSLKDFEKYTKKMQKEVRDGN
;
A
#
# COMPACT_ATOMS: atom_id res chain seq x y z
N MET A 1 -10.85 15.73 -28.70
CA MET A 1 -9.86 15.03 -27.85
C MET A 1 -9.79 13.58 -28.26
N PRO A 2 -8.63 13.07 -28.72
CA PRO A 2 -8.49 11.66 -29.06
C PRO A 2 -8.59 10.81 -27.79
N LYS A 3 -9.49 9.83 -27.76
CA LYS A 3 -9.57 8.83 -26.69
C LYS A 3 -8.42 7.85 -26.88
N ILE A 4 -7.35 8.01 -26.11
CA ILE A 4 -6.28 7.02 -26.05
C ILE A 4 -6.90 5.74 -25.47
N LYS A 5 -7.04 4.69 -26.28
CA LYS A 5 -7.44 3.36 -25.79
C LYS A 5 -6.33 2.85 -24.88
N GLN A 6 -6.50 2.95 -23.57
CA GLN A 6 -5.68 2.19 -22.63
C GLN A 6 -5.92 0.70 -22.94
N LYS A 7 -4.86 -0.01 -23.35
CA LYS A 7 -4.90 -1.47 -23.46
C LYS A 7 -5.15 -2.00 -22.04
N SER A 8 -6.32 -2.60 -21.83
CA SER A 8 -6.69 -3.22 -20.56
C SER A 8 -7.08 -4.67 -20.85
N GLU A 9 -6.67 -5.56 -19.96
CA GLU A 9 -7.07 -6.96 -19.99
C GLU A 9 -7.97 -7.27 -18.80
N ARG A 10 -8.92 -8.18 -19.02
CA ARG A 10 -9.90 -8.57 -17.99
C ARG A 10 -9.49 -9.91 -17.39
N ILE A 11 -9.40 -9.94 -16.07
CA ILE A 11 -9.21 -11.17 -15.30
C ILE A 11 -10.57 -11.63 -14.77
N SER A 12 -10.89 -12.91 -14.92
CA SER A 12 -12.08 -13.52 -14.36
C SER A 12 -11.69 -14.83 -13.68
N VAL A 13 -12.02 -14.93 -12.39
CA VAL A 13 -11.73 -16.10 -11.56
C VAL A 13 -12.99 -16.50 -10.81
N ARG A 14 -13.22 -17.80 -10.67
CA ARG A 14 -14.28 -18.34 -9.83
C ARG A 14 -13.76 -18.50 -8.41
N ILE A 15 -14.50 -17.98 -7.44
CA ILE A 15 -14.21 -18.12 -6.02
C ILE A 15 -15.46 -18.57 -5.26
N ALA A 16 -15.28 -19.26 -4.14
CA ALA A 16 -16.40 -19.66 -3.30
C ALA A 16 -17.12 -18.41 -2.73
N PRO A 17 -18.47 -18.39 -2.67
CA PRO A 17 -19.21 -17.21 -2.20
C PRO A 17 -18.81 -16.76 -0.79
N LYS A 18 -18.48 -17.70 0.10
CA LYS A 18 -18.01 -17.41 1.46
C LYS A 18 -16.66 -16.68 1.49
N VAL A 19 -15.76 -17.04 0.57
CA VAL A 19 -14.43 -16.41 0.47
C VAL A 19 -14.57 -14.99 -0.07
N LYS A 20 -15.41 -14.80 -1.09
CA LYS A 20 -15.72 -13.47 -1.63
C LYS A 20 -16.21 -12.52 -0.52
N LYS A 21 -17.23 -12.93 0.23
CA LYS A 21 -17.81 -12.10 1.30
C LYS A 21 -16.81 -11.78 2.41
N ALA A 22 -16.00 -12.76 2.81
CA ALA A 22 -14.98 -12.55 3.83
C ALA A 22 -13.91 -11.55 3.36
N ALA A 23 -13.45 -11.68 2.12
CA ALA A 23 -12.47 -10.78 1.53
C ALA A 23 -13.01 -9.35 1.36
N GLU A 24 -14.25 -9.19 0.88
CA GLU A 24 -14.90 -7.87 0.76
C GLU A 24 -14.95 -7.18 2.13
N LYS A 25 -15.45 -7.88 3.16
CA LYS A 25 -15.56 -7.34 4.52
C LYS A 25 -14.21 -6.90 5.10
N GLU A 26 -13.14 -7.64 4.82
CA GLU A 26 -11.81 -7.28 5.33
C GLU A 26 -11.22 -6.10 4.57
N LEU A 27 -11.28 -6.12 3.24
CA LEU A 27 -10.73 -5.05 2.39
C LEU A 27 -11.47 -3.72 2.58
N ASP A 28 -12.78 -3.76 2.85
CA ASP A 28 -13.59 -2.58 3.15
C ASP A 28 -13.08 -1.81 4.38
N LYS A 29 -12.51 -2.49 5.39
CA LYS A 29 -11.89 -1.83 6.55
C LYS A 29 -10.72 -0.94 6.17
N HIS A 30 -10.08 -1.23 5.04
CA HIS A 30 -8.93 -0.51 4.49
C HIS A 30 -9.31 0.37 3.28
N GLY A 31 -10.60 0.48 2.95
CA GLY A 31 -11.06 1.24 1.79
C GLY A 31 -10.64 0.62 0.44
N LEU A 32 -10.37 -0.69 0.41
CA LEU A 32 -9.95 -1.41 -0.79
C LEU A 32 -11.08 -2.28 -1.33
N SER A 33 -11.16 -2.38 -2.66
CA SER A 33 -12.00 -3.36 -3.34
C SER A 33 -11.17 -4.60 -3.72
N ILE A 34 -11.85 -5.72 -4.00
CA ILE A 34 -11.20 -6.93 -4.52
C ILE A 34 -10.42 -6.63 -5.81
N SER A 35 -10.96 -5.80 -6.72
CA SER A 35 -10.28 -5.48 -7.97
C SER A 35 -8.99 -4.70 -7.73
N ASN A 36 -8.98 -3.76 -6.77
CA ASN A 36 -7.79 -3.00 -6.43
C ASN A 36 -6.73 -3.92 -5.83
N TYR A 37 -7.13 -4.77 -4.90
CA TYR A 37 -6.24 -5.75 -4.27
C TYR A 37 -5.58 -6.68 -5.29
N ILE A 38 -6.37 -7.22 -6.25
CA ILE A 38 -5.84 -8.08 -7.31
C ILE A 38 -4.86 -7.32 -8.21
N GLN A 39 -5.17 -6.07 -8.58
CA GLN A 39 -4.25 -5.26 -9.39
C GLN A 39 -2.92 -5.01 -8.67
N PHE A 40 -2.96 -4.66 -7.38
CA PHE A 40 -1.75 -4.47 -6.58
C PHE A 40 -0.93 -5.76 -6.46
N ALA A 41 -1.56 -6.88 -6.14
CA ALA A 41 -0.88 -8.17 -6.02
C ALA A 41 -0.18 -8.57 -7.32
N LEU A 42 -0.88 -8.44 -8.46
CA LEU A 42 -0.31 -8.77 -9.77
C LEU A 42 0.83 -7.83 -10.16
N ALA A 43 0.71 -6.53 -9.87
CA ALA A 43 1.78 -5.57 -10.13
C ALA A 43 3.02 -5.90 -9.30
N ASN A 44 2.85 -6.26 -8.03
CA ASN A 44 3.96 -6.59 -7.14
C ASN A 44 4.70 -7.86 -7.61
N ILE A 45 3.95 -8.92 -7.91
CA ILE A 45 4.53 -10.16 -8.47
C ILE A 45 5.26 -9.87 -9.79
N ALA A 46 4.64 -9.11 -10.71
CA ALA A 46 5.25 -8.75 -11.99
C ALA A 46 6.55 -7.93 -11.84
N ASN A 47 6.66 -7.16 -10.75
CA ASN A 47 7.84 -6.37 -10.42
C ASN A 47 8.87 -7.15 -9.56
N GLY A 48 8.70 -8.45 -9.37
CA GLY A 48 9.62 -9.30 -8.61
C GLY A 48 9.54 -9.11 -7.09
N GLN A 49 8.46 -8.52 -6.59
CA GLN A 49 8.15 -8.47 -5.16
C GLN A 49 7.34 -9.73 -4.81
N ASP A 50 7.98 -10.71 -4.17
CA ASP A 50 7.29 -11.89 -3.65
C ASP A 50 6.23 -11.49 -2.61
N ASP A 51 5.17 -12.30 -2.51
CA ASP A 51 3.99 -12.14 -1.62
C ASP A 51 4.32 -11.98 -0.12
N ALA A 52 5.59 -12.11 0.25
CA ALA A 52 6.09 -11.94 1.59
C ALA A 52 6.50 -10.49 1.85
N TYR A 53 5.49 -9.63 2.04
CA TYR A 53 5.67 -8.26 2.58
C TYR A 53 6.49 -8.23 3.89
N LEU A 54 6.54 -9.35 4.62
CA LEU A 54 7.30 -9.52 5.86
C LEU A 54 8.72 -10.06 5.65
N ASN A 55 9.07 -10.52 4.44
CA ASN A 55 10.38 -11.07 4.11
C ASN A 55 11.12 -10.24 3.04
N THR A 56 10.65 -9.03 2.72
CA THR A 56 11.48 -8.12 1.93
C THR A 56 12.77 -7.81 2.70
N PRO A 57 13.89 -7.53 2.02
CA PRO A 57 15.14 -7.15 2.71
C PRO A 57 14.90 -6.04 3.75
N ASP A 58 14.15 -5.01 3.38
CA ASP A 58 13.80 -3.90 4.26
C ASP A 58 12.93 -4.33 5.46
N ALA A 59 12.00 -5.27 5.28
CA ALA A 59 11.17 -5.78 6.37
C ALA A 59 11.96 -6.68 7.34
N LEU A 60 12.92 -7.45 6.80
CA LEU A 60 13.85 -8.26 7.60
C LEU A 60 14.84 -7.37 8.38
N GLU A 61 15.34 -6.31 7.75
CA GLU A 61 16.21 -5.32 8.40
C GLU A 61 15.47 -4.56 9.50
N ALA A 62 14.24 -4.09 9.23
CA ALA A 62 13.41 -3.44 10.24
C ALA A 62 13.08 -4.37 11.43
N LYS A 63 12.86 -5.66 11.16
CA LYS A 63 12.67 -6.67 12.21
C LYS A 63 13.95 -6.85 13.04
N ASP A 64 15.10 -6.95 12.40
CA ASP A 64 16.40 -7.10 13.06
C ASP A 64 16.76 -5.85 13.91
N GLU A 65 16.51 -4.63 13.41
CA GLU A 65 16.67 -3.38 14.16
C GLU A 65 15.77 -3.36 15.43
N VAL A 66 14.53 -3.86 15.34
CA VAL A 66 13.63 -3.97 16.51
C VAL A 66 14.11 -5.02 17.51
N GLU A 67 14.51 -6.20 17.05
CA GLU A 67 14.99 -7.29 17.91
C GLU A 67 16.31 -6.94 18.63
N LYS A 68 17.17 -6.14 18.00
CA LYS A 68 18.43 -5.64 18.58
C LYS A 68 18.26 -4.35 19.39
N GLY A 69 17.08 -3.73 19.38
CA GLY A 69 16.85 -2.44 20.05
C GLY A 69 17.55 -1.26 19.37
N GLU A 70 17.90 -1.39 18.09
CA GLU A 70 18.59 -0.39 17.27
C GLU A 70 17.59 0.55 16.54
N THR A 71 16.33 0.58 16.98
CA THR A 71 15.30 1.41 16.38
C THR A 71 15.67 2.89 16.42
N LYS A 72 15.70 3.53 15.25
CA LYS A 72 15.93 4.97 15.13
C LYS A 72 14.64 5.72 15.43
N THR A 73 14.70 6.70 16.34
CA THR A 73 13.58 7.65 16.53
C THR A 73 13.62 8.68 15.40
N ILE A 74 12.66 8.57 14.47
CA ILE A 74 12.58 9.45 13.27
C ILE A 74 11.93 10.81 13.62
N GLY A 75 11.50 11.00 14.87
CA GLY A 75 10.95 12.23 15.40
C GLY A 75 9.89 11.98 16.46
N SER A 76 9.32 13.07 16.98
CA SER A 76 8.18 13.05 17.89
C SER A 76 6.88 13.37 17.16
N LEU A 77 5.74 13.16 17.83
CA LEU A 77 4.44 13.60 17.30
C LEU A 77 4.43 15.10 16.95
N LYS A 78 5.14 15.92 17.73
CA LYS A 78 5.28 17.36 17.46
C LYS A 78 6.04 17.64 16.16
N ASP A 79 7.03 16.83 15.83
CA ASP A 79 7.79 16.97 14.59
C ASP A 79 6.92 16.61 13.38
N PHE A 80 6.07 15.60 13.52
CA PHE A 80 5.07 15.24 12.52
C PHE A 80 4.00 16.35 12.34
N GLU A 81 3.48 16.92 13.43
CA GLU A 81 2.55 18.05 13.37
C GLU A 81 3.16 19.28 12.69
N LYS A 82 4.45 19.55 12.95
CA LYS A 82 5.18 20.64 12.31
C LYS A 82 5.37 20.39 10.81
N TYR A 83 5.73 19.17 10.43
CA TYR A 83 5.87 18.76 9.04
C TYR A 83 4.55 18.88 8.27
N THR A 84 3.45 18.36 8.83
CA THR A 84 2.13 18.42 8.19
C THR A 84 1.63 19.85 8.02
N LYS A 85 1.83 20.73 9.02
CA LYS A 85 1.51 22.16 8.90
C LYS A 85 2.32 22.85 7.80
N LYS A 86 3.60 22.52 7.65
CA LYS A 86 4.45 23.03 6.58
C LYS A 86 3.93 22.61 5.20
N MET A 87 3.61 21.32 5.03
CA MET A 87 3.05 20.79 3.78
C MET A 87 1.70 21.44 3.43
N GLN A 88 0.82 21.63 4.40
CA GLN A 88 -0.47 22.31 4.19
C GLN A 88 -0.30 23.78 3.80
N LYS A 89 0.74 24.43 4.32
CA LYS A 89 1.09 25.81 3.96
C LYS A 89 1.64 25.87 2.53
N GLU A 90 2.54 24.97 2.15
CA GLU A 90 3.09 24.90 0.79
C GLU A 90 2.00 24.61 -0.27
N VAL A 91 1.03 23.74 0.04
CA VAL A 91 -0.14 23.50 -0.82
C VAL A 91 -1.06 24.72 -0.93
N ARG A 92 -1.18 25.51 0.14
CA ARG A 92 -2.00 26.74 0.16
C ARG A 92 -1.34 27.91 -0.55
N ASP A 93 -0.01 27.98 -0.50
CA ASP A 93 0.78 29.08 -1.05
C ASP A 93 1.13 28.89 -2.55
N GLY A 94 0.66 27.80 -3.18
CA GLY A 94 0.54 27.66 -4.63
C GLY A 94 1.85 27.60 -5.40
N ASN A 95 2.51 26.44 -5.35
CA ASN A 95 3.48 26.01 -6.37
C ASN A 95 2.99 24.72 -7.04
#